data_AF-A0A2N6AZM4-F1
#
_entry.id   AF-A0A2N6AZM4-F1
#
_cell.length_a   1.000
_cell.length_b   1.000
_cell.length_c   1.000
_cell.angle_alpha   90.00
_cell.angle_beta   90.00
_cell.angle_gamma   90.00
#
_symmetry.space_group_name_H-M   'P 1'
#
loop_
_entity.id
_entity.type
_entity.pdbx_description
1 polymer ?
#
loop_
_entity_poly.entity_id
_entity_poly.type
_entity_poly.pdbx_seq_one_letter_code
_entity_poly.pdbx_strand_id
1 'polypeptide(L)'
;MGFKDLPAGVRHPQRQAIQVSQEAPEIRRDNPRGEMALFNTPKRYALARHNTRHCESSILRRFARDDTGSMMAIFLFAFTVLFIGGAIAIDYSNQSGARTKLQDLLDAATLVGAAHSGTDTDKVQAAEDHFSAELKVEKSALAAATASFSVVDGDTLHGEAGADIPTLMSSWFFDGALKVGVVADAVFEAGAAPCIYVLSDKKQALLLNSGAWINAPECQIHVHSDANPAFIMNAGVTLNIDKLCVAGSDYIKNGGTVTDLEAPCAVANDPYFGKLPTPTVSSTCTTSGVYNPGSHTLSPGKHCAPIFNGSSTITFQPGLHVIDGTMIVNSGSTIIANGVTFYFPDVKSEIRVNGGLTMTATAPKSVAYKGILMYESTAKMANKTQYIFNGSNGEHLEGLIYLPNRDVTYNSTTNVNANDTTLVVNTMIINSANWKIDNPSSSGGSSTVVRLKR
;
A
#
# COMPACT_ATOMS: atom_id res chain seq x y z
N MET A 1 -43.45 0.67 -40.82
CA MET A 1 -42.90 2.04 -40.74
C MET A 1 -42.28 2.20 -39.36
N GLY A 2 -40.99 2.35 -39.13
CA GLY A 2 -39.79 2.25 -39.96
C GLY A 2 -38.63 2.05 -38.99
N PHE A 3 -37.93 0.91 -39.14
CA PHE A 3 -36.56 0.70 -38.67
C PHE A 3 -35.61 1.48 -39.59
N LYS A 4 -34.52 2.04 -39.04
CA LYS A 4 -33.24 2.50 -39.65
C LYS A 4 -32.54 3.41 -38.63
N ASP A 5 -31.23 3.46 -38.41
CA ASP A 5 -30.04 2.74 -38.88
C ASP A 5 -28.92 3.00 -37.85
N LEU A 6 -28.06 2.00 -37.64
CA LEU A 6 -26.77 2.09 -36.92
C LEU A 6 -25.74 2.89 -37.72
N PRO A 7 -24.70 3.43 -37.06
CA PRO A 7 -23.38 3.47 -37.68
C PRO A 7 -22.33 2.71 -36.85
N ALA A 8 -21.56 1.93 -37.61
CA ALA A 8 -20.42 1.14 -37.21
C ALA A 8 -19.18 2.01 -36.95
N GLY A 9 -18.27 1.53 -36.09
CA GLY A 9 -16.88 2.00 -36.07
C GLY A 9 -16.17 1.89 -34.73
N VAL A 10 -15.79 0.69 -34.30
CA VAL A 10 -14.75 0.52 -33.26
C VAL A 10 -13.73 -0.51 -33.75
N ARG A 11 -12.55 -0.01 -34.15
CA ARG A 11 -11.38 -0.82 -34.49
C ARG A 11 -10.61 -1.13 -33.20
N HIS A 12 -10.43 -2.41 -32.89
CA HIS A 12 -9.50 -2.89 -31.87
C HIS A 12 -8.06 -2.81 -32.38
N PRO A 13 -7.09 -2.37 -31.56
CA PRO A 13 -5.66 -2.45 -31.87
C PRO A 13 -5.12 -3.86 -31.58
N GLN A 14 -4.37 -4.40 -32.53
CA GLN A 14 -3.66 -5.67 -32.39
C GLN A 14 -2.52 -5.57 -31.39
N ARG A 15 -2.41 -6.59 -30.54
CA ARG A 15 -1.27 -6.88 -29.67
C ARG A 15 -0.07 -7.27 -30.53
N GLN A 16 1.04 -6.52 -30.44
CA GLN A 16 2.35 -6.98 -30.86
C GLN A 16 3.12 -7.46 -29.62
N ALA A 17 3.46 -8.74 -29.62
CA ALA A 17 4.33 -9.36 -28.63
C ALA A 17 5.79 -9.23 -29.10
N ILE A 18 6.63 -8.74 -28.20
CA ILE A 18 8.09 -8.66 -28.31
C ILE A 18 8.64 -10.05 -27.95
N GLN A 19 9.42 -10.66 -28.85
CA GLN A 19 10.37 -11.71 -28.48
C GLN A 19 11.78 -11.33 -28.89
N VAL A 20 12.66 -11.43 -27.91
CA VAL A 20 14.08 -11.11 -27.90
C VAL A 20 14.85 -12.33 -28.42
N SER A 21 15.69 -12.14 -29.44
CA SER A 21 16.63 -13.15 -29.92
C SER A 21 18.00 -12.93 -29.27
N GLN A 22 18.44 -13.88 -28.45
CA GLN A 22 19.83 -14.06 -28.04
C GLN A 22 20.52 -14.94 -29.09
N GLU A 23 21.77 -14.65 -29.46
CA GLU A 23 22.77 -15.69 -29.77
C GLU A 23 24.17 -15.09 -29.86
N ALA A 24 25.09 -15.66 -29.08
CA ALA A 24 26.53 -15.41 -29.09
C ALA A 24 27.23 -16.40 -30.05
N PRO A 25 28.42 -16.08 -30.59
CA PRO A 25 29.13 -17.00 -31.49
C PRO A 25 30.18 -17.84 -30.75
N GLU A 26 30.20 -19.14 -31.01
CA GLU A 26 31.28 -20.05 -30.59
C GLU A 26 31.85 -20.84 -31.78
N ILE A 27 33.16 -20.63 -31.99
CA ILE A 27 34.24 -21.54 -32.43
C ILE A 27 33.96 -22.52 -33.58
N ARG A 28 34.78 -22.42 -34.63
CA ARG A 28 35.20 -23.58 -35.43
C ARG A 28 36.66 -23.47 -35.86
N ARG A 29 37.51 -24.34 -35.30
CA ARG A 29 38.82 -24.71 -35.86
C ARG A 29 38.58 -25.79 -36.94
N ASP A 30 39.28 -25.69 -38.06
CA ASP A 30 39.76 -26.86 -38.80
C ASP A 30 40.92 -26.46 -39.73
N ASN A 31 41.98 -27.24 -39.66
CA ASN A 31 43.16 -27.32 -40.53
C ASN A 31 43.23 -28.81 -40.91
N PRO A 32 43.55 -29.26 -42.14
CA PRO A 32 44.97 -29.41 -42.53
C PRO A 32 45.34 -29.40 -44.04
N ARG A 33 46.62 -29.05 -44.27
CA ARG A 33 47.65 -29.70 -45.14
C ARG A 33 47.48 -29.80 -46.67
N GLY A 34 48.57 -29.47 -47.37
CA GLY A 34 48.90 -29.94 -48.72
C GLY A 34 50.16 -29.30 -49.30
N GLU A 35 51.33 -29.91 -49.08
CA GLU A 35 52.63 -29.59 -49.68
C GLU A 35 52.66 -29.78 -51.21
N MET A 36 53.50 -29.01 -51.92
CA MET A 36 54.48 -29.58 -52.85
C MET A 36 55.62 -28.58 -53.18
N ALA A 37 56.86 -29.07 -53.03
CA ALA A 37 58.12 -28.36 -53.28
C ALA A 37 58.62 -28.55 -54.72
N LEU A 38 59.55 -27.68 -55.19
CA LEU A 38 60.79 -28.09 -55.88
C LEU A 38 61.74 -26.91 -56.21
N PHE A 39 62.94 -26.97 -55.59
CA PHE A 39 64.31 -26.67 -56.07
C PHE A 39 64.55 -25.72 -57.27
N ASN A 40 65.50 -24.77 -57.16
CA ASN A 40 66.95 -24.95 -57.40
C ASN A 40 67.76 -23.63 -57.24
N THR A 41 69.05 -23.73 -56.89
CA THR A 41 70.03 -22.63 -56.63
C THR A 41 70.90 -22.34 -57.88
N PRO A 42 72.01 -21.52 -57.91
CA PRO A 42 72.57 -20.47 -57.04
C PRO A 42 73.11 -19.20 -57.79
N LYS A 43 73.81 -18.28 -57.06
CA LYS A 43 74.94 -17.40 -57.45
C LYS A 43 74.68 -16.03 -58.14
N ARG A 44 75.04 -14.92 -57.48
CA ARG A 44 76.34 -14.16 -57.59
C ARG A 44 76.19 -12.72 -57.07
N TYR A 45 77.24 -12.27 -56.38
CA TYR A 45 77.47 -10.89 -55.93
C TYR A 45 77.65 -9.92 -57.10
N ALA A 46 77.10 -8.72 -57.01
CA ALA A 46 77.64 -7.52 -57.65
C ALA A 46 77.26 -6.28 -56.83
N LEU A 47 78.27 -5.70 -56.17
CA LEU A 47 78.21 -4.38 -55.55
C LEU A 47 78.07 -3.32 -56.64
N ALA A 48 77.01 -2.51 -56.59
CA ALA A 48 76.93 -1.23 -57.30
C ALA A 48 76.58 -0.14 -56.29
N ARG A 49 77.60 0.61 -55.85
CA ARG A 49 77.42 1.87 -55.12
C ARG A 49 76.79 2.88 -56.06
N HIS A 50 75.55 3.29 -55.78
CA HIS A 50 75.02 4.56 -56.28
C HIS A 50 74.57 5.43 -55.10
N ASN A 51 75.09 6.66 -55.09
CA ASN A 51 74.88 7.70 -54.09
C ASN A 51 73.38 7.94 -53.80
N THR A 52 72.92 7.49 -52.64
CA THR A 52 71.56 7.69 -52.10
C THR A 52 71.36 9.04 -51.40
N ARG A 53 72.27 10.02 -51.56
CA ARG A 53 72.20 11.28 -50.80
C ARG A 53 71.29 12.38 -51.37
N HIS A 54 70.59 12.14 -52.49
CA HIS A 54 69.72 13.16 -53.10
C HIS A 54 68.24 12.82 -53.22
N CYS A 55 67.80 11.63 -52.80
CA CYS A 55 66.36 11.27 -52.83
C CYS A 55 65.65 11.49 -51.48
N GLU A 56 66.36 11.50 -50.36
CA GLU A 56 65.76 11.72 -49.03
C GLU A 56 65.34 13.18 -48.78
N SER A 57 66.02 14.15 -49.43
CA SER A 57 65.73 15.57 -49.22
C SER A 57 64.44 16.06 -49.89
N SER A 58 63.92 15.36 -50.90
CA SER A 58 62.69 15.77 -51.61
C SER A 58 61.42 15.30 -50.88
N ILE A 59 61.47 14.16 -50.20
CA ILE A 59 60.37 13.61 -49.40
C ILE A 59 60.23 14.40 -48.09
N LEU A 60 61.35 14.68 -47.42
CA LEU A 60 61.37 15.51 -46.20
C LEU A 60 60.94 16.96 -46.46
N ARG A 61 61.27 17.52 -47.64
CA ARG A 61 60.78 18.84 -48.06
C ARG A 61 59.30 18.85 -48.44
N ARG A 62 58.71 17.72 -48.86
CA ARG A 62 57.26 17.59 -49.08
C ARG A 62 56.53 17.46 -47.74
N PHE A 63 57.06 16.69 -46.80
CA PHE A 63 56.52 16.55 -45.44
C PHE A 63 56.60 17.84 -44.62
N ALA A 64 57.70 18.60 -44.76
CA ALA A 64 57.89 19.89 -44.09
C ALA A 64 57.04 21.05 -44.69
N ARG A 65 56.35 20.80 -45.80
CA ARG A 65 55.50 21.77 -46.50
C ARG A 65 54.04 21.31 -46.57
N ASP A 66 53.72 20.24 -45.83
CA ASP A 66 52.40 19.64 -45.79
C ASP A 66 51.59 20.22 -44.63
N ASP A 67 50.80 21.25 -44.90
CA ASP A 67 49.95 21.91 -43.91
C ASP A 67 48.74 21.03 -43.48
N THR A 68 48.57 19.85 -44.08
CA THR A 68 47.49 18.91 -43.73
C THR A 68 47.72 18.18 -42.39
N GLY A 69 48.98 18.09 -41.91
CA GLY A 69 49.30 17.49 -40.60
C GLY A 69 48.86 18.33 -39.40
N SER A 70 48.78 19.66 -39.56
CA SER A 70 48.28 20.59 -38.54
C SER A 70 46.79 20.34 -38.23
N MET A 71 46.00 20.09 -39.28
CA MET A 71 44.57 19.80 -39.12
C MET A 71 44.33 18.50 -38.37
N MET A 72 45.15 17.48 -38.59
CA MET A 72 45.05 16.21 -37.86
C MET A 72 45.35 16.40 -36.36
N ALA A 73 46.36 17.20 -36.01
CA ALA A 73 46.70 17.49 -34.61
C ALA A 73 45.57 18.25 -33.89
N ILE A 74 44.96 19.24 -34.55
CA ILE A 74 43.84 20.00 -33.99
C ILE A 74 42.60 19.11 -33.83
N PHE A 75 42.28 18.27 -34.83
CA PHE A 75 41.16 17.33 -34.74
C PHE A 75 41.34 16.30 -33.63
N LEU A 76 42.55 15.78 -33.45
CA LEU A 76 42.83 14.77 -32.42
C LEU A 76 42.73 15.37 -31.02
N PHE A 77 43.19 16.61 -30.84
CA PHE A 77 43.03 17.35 -29.59
C PHE A 77 41.54 17.65 -29.30
N ALA A 78 40.80 18.16 -30.30
CA ALA A 78 39.38 18.45 -30.17
C ALA A 78 38.55 17.19 -29.89
N PHE A 79 38.84 16.08 -30.57
CA PHE A 79 38.19 14.80 -30.34
C PHE A 79 38.46 14.28 -28.93
N THR A 80 39.70 14.37 -28.45
CA THR A 80 40.05 13.92 -27.10
C THR A 80 39.29 14.73 -26.03
N VAL A 81 39.22 16.05 -26.17
CA VAL A 81 38.48 16.91 -25.24
C VAL A 81 36.98 16.59 -25.25
N LEU A 82 36.38 16.41 -26.44
CA LEU A 82 34.97 16.05 -26.57
C LEU A 82 34.67 14.65 -26.02
N PHE A 83 35.58 13.69 -26.24
CA PHE A 83 35.43 12.32 -25.75
C PHE A 83 35.48 12.27 -24.21
N ILE A 84 36.43 12.98 -23.58
CA ILE A 84 36.51 13.08 -22.12
C ILE A 84 35.26 13.76 -21.56
N GLY A 85 34.81 14.86 -22.19
CA GLY A 85 33.57 15.55 -21.78
C GLY A 85 32.33 14.66 -21.88
N GLY A 86 32.21 13.90 -22.97
CA GLY A 86 31.12 12.94 -23.17
C GLY A 86 31.14 11.78 -22.17
N ALA A 87 32.33 11.24 -21.86
CA ALA A 87 32.51 10.18 -20.87
C ALA A 87 32.06 10.63 -19.47
N ILE A 88 32.47 11.84 -19.04
CA ILE A 88 32.05 12.42 -17.76
C ILE A 88 30.53 12.64 -17.72
N ALA A 89 29.94 13.12 -18.82
CA ALA A 89 28.49 13.34 -18.89
C ALA A 89 27.67 12.04 -18.75
N ILE A 90 28.13 10.94 -19.37
CA ILE A 90 27.47 9.63 -19.27
C ILE A 90 27.58 9.09 -17.84
N ASP A 91 28.76 9.13 -17.23
CA ASP A 91 28.96 8.64 -15.87
C ASP A 91 28.17 9.49 -14.86
N TYR A 92 28.11 10.81 -15.03
CA TYR A 92 27.24 11.68 -14.23
C TYR A 92 25.77 11.33 -14.39
N SER A 93 25.31 11.05 -15.62
CA SER A 93 23.92 10.65 -15.86
C SER A 93 23.59 9.32 -15.18
N ASN A 94 24.50 8.35 -15.22
CA ASN A 94 24.33 7.06 -14.55
C ASN A 94 24.35 7.22 -13.03
N GLN A 95 25.24 8.05 -12.49
CA GLN A 95 25.32 8.36 -11.06
C GLN A 95 24.04 9.04 -10.57
N SER A 96 23.54 10.02 -11.33
CA SER A 96 22.29 10.72 -11.01
C SER A 96 21.10 9.77 -11.02
N GLY A 97 21.00 8.90 -12.04
CA GLY A 97 19.95 7.88 -12.10
C GLY A 97 20.03 6.84 -10.97
N ALA A 98 21.25 6.43 -10.59
CA ALA A 98 21.47 5.54 -9.46
C ALA A 98 21.08 6.20 -8.12
N ARG A 99 21.39 7.49 -7.94
CA ARG A 99 20.97 8.27 -6.77
C ARG A 99 19.46 8.33 -6.64
N THR A 100 18.73 8.62 -7.71
CA THR A 100 17.27 8.68 -7.69
C THR A 100 16.67 7.34 -7.29
N LYS A 101 17.13 6.24 -7.89
CA LYS A 101 16.65 4.90 -7.54
C LYS A 101 16.97 4.52 -6.08
N LEU A 102 18.18 4.82 -5.61
CA LEU A 102 18.57 4.54 -4.24
C LEU A 102 17.73 5.35 -3.23
N GLN A 103 17.40 6.60 -3.57
CA GLN A 103 16.46 7.41 -2.79
C GLN A 103 15.06 6.79 -2.78
N ASP A 104 14.53 6.33 -3.92
CA ASP A 104 13.20 5.71 -3.98
C ASP A 104 13.12 4.43 -3.12
N LEU A 105 14.18 3.61 -3.14
CA LEU A 105 14.27 2.41 -2.31
C LEU A 105 14.35 2.74 -0.82
N LEU A 106 15.15 3.74 -0.45
CA LEU A 106 15.30 4.17 0.94
C LEU A 106 14.03 4.84 1.47
N ASP A 107 13.36 5.67 0.66
CA ASP A 107 12.07 6.28 0.96
C ASP A 107 11.00 5.20 1.21
N ALA A 108 10.95 4.17 0.38
CA ALA A 108 10.03 3.04 0.57
C ALA A 108 10.34 2.25 1.86
N ALA A 109 11.61 1.94 2.12
CA ALA A 109 12.03 1.20 3.32
C ALA A 109 11.77 1.97 4.61
N THR A 110 12.10 3.26 4.65
CA THR A 110 11.81 4.13 5.81
C THR A 110 10.31 4.27 6.06
N LEU A 111 9.50 4.41 5.01
CA LEU A 111 8.03 4.42 5.15
C LEU A 111 7.49 3.10 5.72
N VAL A 112 7.95 1.96 5.19
CA VAL A 112 7.51 0.63 5.65
C VAL A 112 7.92 0.37 7.10
N GLY A 113 9.15 0.73 7.47
CA GLY A 113 9.62 0.59 8.84
C GLY A 113 8.88 1.51 9.82
N ALA A 114 8.67 2.78 9.45
CA ALA A 114 7.97 3.73 10.30
C ALA A 114 6.50 3.34 10.52
N ALA A 115 5.87 2.73 9.51
CA ALA A 115 4.52 2.19 9.57
C ALA A 115 4.43 0.83 10.30
N HIS A 116 5.57 0.19 10.59
CA HIS A 116 5.60 -1.07 11.31
C HIS A 116 5.19 -0.84 12.78
N SER A 117 4.33 -1.71 13.30
CA SER A 117 3.93 -1.70 14.70
C SER A 117 4.94 -2.47 15.55
N GLY A 118 5.09 -2.09 16.82
CA GLY A 118 6.04 -2.72 17.75
C GLY A 118 7.06 -1.76 18.32
N THR A 119 8.14 -2.32 18.86
CA THR A 119 9.27 -1.56 19.42
C THR A 119 10.06 -0.85 18.33
N ASP A 120 10.91 0.10 18.72
CA ASP A 120 11.85 0.75 17.79
C ASP A 120 12.69 -0.27 17.01
N THR A 121 13.05 -1.39 17.66
CA THR A 121 13.78 -2.50 17.04
C THR A 121 12.97 -3.17 15.93
N ASP A 122 11.67 -3.34 16.11
CA ASP A 122 10.78 -3.97 15.12
C ASP A 122 10.61 -3.07 13.89
N LYS A 123 10.52 -1.75 14.10
CA LYS A 123 10.48 -0.73 13.04
C LYS A 123 11.76 -0.72 12.21
N VAL A 124 12.92 -0.76 12.87
CA VAL A 124 14.24 -0.85 12.23
C VAL A 124 14.36 -2.14 11.42
N GLN A 125 14.03 -3.29 12.01
CA GLN A 125 14.11 -4.58 11.33
C GLN A 125 13.20 -4.63 10.09
N ALA A 126 11.98 -4.11 10.17
CA ALA A 126 11.07 -4.06 9.05
C ALA A 126 11.58 -3.19 7.89
N ALA A 127 12.27 -2.08 8.19
CA ALA A 127 12.92 -1.26 7.18
C ALA A 127 14.08 -2.00 6.50
N GLU A 128 14.94 -2.66 7.29
CA GLU A 128 16.08 -3.44 6.79
C GLU A 128 15.62 -4.61 5.90
N ASP A 129 14.58 -5.32 6.33
CA ASP A 129 14.01 -6.44 5.58
C ASP A 129 13.41 -5.97 4.26
N HIS A 130 12.69 -4.84 4.25
CA HIS A 130 12.13 -4.26 3.04
C HIS A 130 13.23 -3.81 2.06
N PHE A 131 14.21 -3.05 2.56
CA PHE A 131 15.32 -2.56 1.74
C PHE A 131 16.13 -3.71 1.12
N SER A 132 16.47 -4.73 1.92
CA SER A 132 17.23 -5.89 1.45
C SER A 132 16.43 -6.80 0.50
N ALA A 133 15.11 -6.87 0.63
CA ALA A 133 14.25 -7.60 -0.29
C ALA A 133 14.21 -6.94 -1.68
N GLU A 134 14.02 -5.62 -1.74
CA GLU A 134 14.00 -4.87 -3.01
C GLU A 134 15.37 -4.91 -3.71
N LEU A 135 16.47 -4.84 -2.95
CA LEU A 135 17.83 -4.99 -3.50
C LEU A 135 18.09 -6.35 -4.17
N LYS A 136 17.48 -7.44 -3.69
CA LYS A 136 17.63 -8.77 -4.31
C LYS A 136 16.93 -8.87 -5.66
N VAL A 137 15.91 -8.05 -5.89
CA VAL A 137 15.16 -8.01 -7.16
C VAL A 137 15.86 -7.08 -8.16
N GLU A 138 16.53 -6.04 -7.66
CA GLU A 138 17.33 -5.10 -8.46
C GLU A 138 18.57 -5.77 -9.07
N LYS A 139 18.61 -5.86 -10.40
CA LYS A 139 19.78 -6.32 -11.19
C LYS A 139 20.63 -5.14 -11.69
N SER A 140 20.76 -4.09 -10.88
CA SER A 140 21.46 -2.85 -11.24
C SER A 140 22.78 -2.70 -10.51
N ALA A 141 23.51 -1.61 -10.81
CA ALA A 141 24.74 -1.21 -10.12
C ALA A 141 24.56 -0.97 -8.60
N LEU A 142 23.32 -1.00 -8.10
CA LEU A 142 22.98 -0.86 -6.69
C LEU A 142 23.02 -2.17 -5.90
N ALA A 143 23.33 -3.32 -6.53
CA ALA A 143 23.29 -4.63 -5.87
C ALA A 143 24.21 -4.76 -4.62
N ALA A 144 25.19 -3.88 -4.47
CA ALA A 144 26.07 -3.80 -3.31
C ALA A 144 25.75 -2.62 -2.37
N ALA A 145 24.61 -1.96 -2.55
CA ALA A 145 24.20 -0.85 -1.69
C ALA A 145 23.92 -1.35 -0.27
N THR A 146 24.33 -0.55 0.72
CA THR A 146 24.09 -0.81 2.14
C THR A 146 23.21 0.30 2.70
N ALA A 147 22.29 -0.06 3.59
CA ALA A 147 21.52 0.90 4.37
C ALA A 147 21.60 0.60 5.85
N SER A 148 21.42 1.64 6.66
CA SER A 148 21.27 1.57 8.11
C SER A 148 20.06 2.39 8.54
N PHE A 149 19.32 1.89 9.52
CA PHE A 149 18.13 2.54 10.04
C PHE A 149 18.22 2.71 11.56
N SER A 150 17.66 3.80 12.06
CA SER A 150 17.59 4.07 13.50
C SER A 150 16.37 4.93 13.82
N VAL A 151 15.73 4.69 14.96
CA VAL A 151 14.73 5.60 15.50
C VAL A 151 15.41 6.76 16.21
N VAL A 152 15.07 7.98 15.82
CA VAL A 152 15.54 9.25 16.38
C VAL A 152 14.37 9.92 17.07
N ASP A 153 14.61 10.49 18.26
CA ASP A 153 13.63 11.25 19.05
C ASP A 153 12.31 10.51 19.41
N GLY A 154 12.25 9.19 19.18
CA GLY A 154 11.10 8.34 19.53
C GLY A 154 9.92 8.42 18.56
N ASP A 155 10.00 9.26 17.52
CA ASP A 155 8.92 9.50 16.57
C ASP A 155 9.40 9.55 15.11
N THR A 156 10.70 9.37 14.84
CA THR A 156 11.25 9.52 13.50
C THR A 156 12.13 8.31 13.17
N LEU A 157 11.81 7.59 12.09
CA LEU A 157 12.70 6.56 11.55
C LEU A 157 13.63 7.19 10.52
N HIS A 158 14.90 7.27 10.88
CA HIS A 158 15.99 7.76 10.04
C HIS A 158 16.59 6.58 9.27
N GLY A 159 16.81 6.76 7.97
CA GLY A 159 17.52 5.82 7.11
C GLY A 159 18.63 6.51 6.34
N GLU A 160 19.79 5.86 6.26
CA GLU A 160 20.89 6.26 5.39
C GLU A 160 21.24 5.09 4.47
N ALA A 161 21.46 5.36 3.17
CA ALA A 161 21.92 4.35 2.23
C ALA A 161 23.06 4.86 1.36
N GLY A 162 24.02 3.97 1.10
CA GLY A 162 25.21 4.24 0.30
C GLY A 162 25.46 3.17 -0.75
N ALA A 163 25.92 3.58 -1.92
CA ALA A 163 26.35 2.68 -2.99
C ALA A 163 27.60 3.23 -3.71
N ASP A 164 28.51 2.32 -4.07
CA ASP A 164 29.66 2.61 -4.93
C ASP A 164 29.29 2.29 -6.39
N ILE A 165 29.10 3.33 -7.22
CA ILE A 165 28.70 3.17 -8.62
C ILE A 165 29.95 3.07 -9.50
N PRO A 166 30.13 1.98 -10.26
CA PRO A 166 31.26 1.84 -11.17
C PRO A 166 31.16 2.86 -12.32
N THR A 167 32.28 3.48 -12.65
CA THR A 167 32.40 4.39 -13.80
C THR A 167 32.58 3.57 -15.09
N LEU A 168 31.71 3.79 -16.08
CA LEU A 168 31.73 2.99 -17.31
C LEU A 168 32.77 3.51 -18.31
N MET A 169 32.91 4.83 -18.44
CA MET A 169 33.78 5.45 -19.45
C MET A 169 34.94 6.22 -18.85
N SER A 170 34.78 6.83 -17.66
CA SER A 170 35.86 7.55 -16.99
C SER A 170 36.87 6.62 -16.29
N SER A 171 36.55 5.34 -16.09
CA SER A 171 37.48 4.33 -15.57
C SER A 171 38.74 4.13 -16.42
N TRP A 172 38.71 4.51 -17.70
CA TRP A 172 39.88 4.50 -18.58
C TRP A 172 40.88 5.63 -18.29
N PHE A 173 40.44 6.66 -17.57
CA PHE A 173 41.24 7.85 -17.28
C PHE A 173 41.44 8.08 -15.77
N PHE A 174 40.48 7.62 -14.96
CA PHE A 174 40.43 7.80 -13.52
C PHE A 174 40.04 6.48 -12.87
N ASP A 175 40.90 5.95 -12.00
CA ASP A 175 40.57 4.75 -11.23
C ASP A 175 39.66 5.16 -10.06
N GLY A 176 38.43 4.66 -10.03
CA GLY A 176 37.50 4.97 -8.93
C GLY A 176 36.02 4.69 -9.22
N ALA A 177 35.33 4.21 -8.18
CA ALA A 177 33.87 4.20 -8.11
C ALA A 177 33.37 5.54 -7.56
N LEU A 178 32.25 6.03 -8.09
CA LEU A 178 31.56 7.22 -7.60
C LEU A 178 30.67 6.83 -6.41
N LYS A 179 30.98 7.37 -5.24
CA LYS A 179 30.16 7.16 -4.04
C LYS A 179 28.87 7.98 -4.13
N VAL A 180 27.75 7.32 -3.89
CA VAL A 180 26.43 7.95 -3.79
C VAL A 180 25.86 7.64 -2.43
N GLY A 181 25.49 8.68 -1.68
CA GLY A 181 24.81 8.57 -0.39
C GLY A 181 23.48 9.30 -0.39
N VAL A 182 22.45 8.69 0.16
CA VAL A 182 21.10 9.25 0.31
C VAL A 182 20.61 9.08 1.75
N VAL A 183 19.68 9.94 2.15
CA VAL A 183 19.10 9.97 3.49
C VAL A 183 17.59 10.09 3.33
N ALA A 184 16.83 9.44 4.22
CA ALA A 184 15.38 9.59 4.31
C ALA A 184 14.94 9.59 5.78
N ASP A 185 14.00 10.46 6.11
CA ASP A 185 13.40 10.57 7.43
C ASP A 185 11.89 10.32 7.32
N ALA A 186 11.37 9.37 8.10
CA ALA A 186 9.94 9.09 8.16
C ALA A 186 9.42 9.33 9.59
N VAL A 187 8.61 10.37 9.78
CA VAL A 187 7.99 10.67 11.09
C VAL A 187 6.79 9.75 11.30
N PHE A 188 6.69 9.11 12.46
CA PHE A 188 5.57 8.28 12.92
C PHE A 188 5.10 8.78 14.29
N GLU A 189 3.81 9.02 14.47
CA GLU A 189 3.28 9.38 15.79
C GLU A 189 2.90 8.13 16.60
N ALA A 190 3.55 7.96 17.75
CA ALA A 190 3.17 7.02 18.79
C ALA A 190 1.98 7.58 19.60
N GLY A 191 0.81 7.63 18.97
CA GLY A 191 -0.47 7.91 19.64
C GLY A 191 -1.42 6.74 19.42
N ALA A 192 -2.29 6.46 20.40
CA ALA A 192 -3.41 5.56 20.19
C ALA A 192 -4.19 6.01 18.94
N ALA A 193 -4.27 5.16 17.93
CA ALA A 193 -5.01 5.49 16.72
C ALA A 193 -6.52 5.56 17.03
N PRO A 194 -7.29 6.38 16.32
CA PRO A 194 -8.73 6.36 16.50
C PRO A 194 -9.28 5.01 16.03
N CYS A 195 -9.92 4.28 16.93
CA CYS A 195 -10.58 3.02 16.58
C CYS A 195 -12.08 3.23 16.32
N ILE A 196 -12.64 4.38 16.71
CA ILE A 196 -14.03 4.76 16.40
C ILE A 196 -14.04 6.15 15.76
N TYR A 197 -14.62 6.24 14.56
CA TYR A 197 -14.86 7.48 13.83
C TYR A 197 -16.37 7.71 13.69
N VAL A 198 -16.83 8.85 14.19
CA VAL A 198 -18.21 9.33 14.04
C VAL A 198 -18.18 10.54 13.10
N LEU A 199 -18.59 10.33 11.85
CA LEU A 199 -18.28 11.24 10.74
C LEU A 199 -19.27 12.40 10.56
N SER A 200 -20.48 12.31 11.10
CA SER A 200 -21.53 13.32 10.85
C SER A 200 -21.17 14.67 11.47
N ASP A 201 -21.52 15.75 10.78
CA ASP A 201 -21.46 17.14 11.24
C ASP A 201 -22.73 17.61 12.00
N LYS A 202 -23.59 16.66 12.40
CA LYS A 202 -24.93 16.96 12.92
C LYS A 202 -24.93 17.01 14.44
N LYS A 203 -25.92 17.71 15.00
CA LYS A 203 -26.23 17.66 16.43
C LYS A 203 -26.38 16.21 16.90
N GLN A 204 -25.83 15.91 18.07
CA GLN A 204 -25.85 14.58 18.67
C GLN A 204 -25.28 13.52 17.70
N ALA A 205 -24.10 13.78 17.14
CA ALA A 205 -23.41 12.79 16.31
C ALA A 205 -23.04 11.54 17.10
N LEU A 206 -22.67 11.72 18.38
CA LEU A 206 -22.47 10.65 19.35
C LEU A 206 -23.43 10.81 20.55
N LEU A 207 -24.19 9.77 20.87
CA LEU A 207 -25.02 9.68 22.08
C LEU A 207 -24.61 8.46 22.90
N LEU A 208 -24.23 8.70 24.16
CA LEU A 208 -23.90 7.66 25.13
C LEU A 208 -24.90 7.71 26.27
N ASN A 209 -25.62 6.61 26.50
CA ASN A 209 -26.74 6.60 27.42
C ASN A 209 -26.96 5.24 28.10
N SER A 210 -27.87 5.23 29.08
CA SER A 210 -28.41 4.03 29.73
C SER A 210 -27.32 3.16 30.37
N GLY A 211 -26.27 3.78 30.93
CA GLY A 211 -25.20 3.05 31.62
C GLY A 211 -24.20 2.35 30.71
N ALA A 212 -24.02 2.80 29.46
CA ALA A 212 -23.02 2.23 28.56
C ALA A 212 -21.61 2.23 29.19
N TRP A 213 -20.92 1.10 29.08
CA TRP A 213 -19.56 0.90 29.57
C TRP A 213 -18.68 0.50 28.38
N ILE A 214 -17.61 1.25 28.14
CA ILE A 214 -16.63 0.98 27.08
C ILE A 214 -15.25 0.96 27.72
N ASN A 215 -14.50 -0.11 27.49
CA ASN A 215 -13.14 -0.29 27.94
C ASN A 215 -12.23 -0.60 26.75
N ALA A 216 -11.48 0.42 26.31
CA ALA A 216 -10.61 0.42 25.15
C ALA A 216 -9.42 1.38 25.37
N PRO A 217 -8.50 1.06 26.31
CA PRO A 217 -7.47 2.00 26.77
C PRO A 217 -6.49 2.46 25.67
N GLU A 218 -6.35 1.72 24.57
CA GLU A 218 -5.51 2.06 23.42
C GLU A 218 -6.33 2.65 22.24
N CYS A 219 -7.58 3.07 22.47
CA CYS A 219 -8.45 3.59 21.43
C CYS A 219 -8.81 5.05 21.66
N GLN A 220 -8.70 5.86 20.60
CA GLN A 220 -9.34 7.17 20.55
C GLN A 220 -10.72 7.09 19.85
N ILE A 221 -11.67 7.86 20.36
CA ILE A 221 -12.98 8.08 19.72
C ILE A 221 -12.97 9.47 19.11
N HIS A 222 -13.14 9.57 17.79
CA HIS A 222 -13.15 10.83 17.06
C HIS A 222 -14.56 11.20 16.63
N VAL A 223 -15.05 12.34 17.10
CA VAL A 223 -16.37 12.88 16.75
C VAL A 223 -16.18 14.12 15.88
N HIS A 224 -16.52 14.02 14.60
CA HIS A 224 -16.29 15.07 13.61
C HIS A 224 -17.29 16.22 13.68
N SER A 225 -18.36 16.09 14.46
CA SER A 225 -19.37 17.14 14.61
C SER A 225 -18.83 18.37 15.31
N ASP A 226 -19.05 19.54 14.70
CA ASP A 226 -18.89 20.87 15.27
C ASP A 226 -20.24 21.48 15.74
N ALA A 227 -21.36 20.81 15.47
CA ALA A 227 -22.69 21.26 15.87
C ALA A 227 -22.89 21.31 17.40
N ASN A 228 -23.90 22.06 17.86
CA ASN A 228 -24.25 22.18 19.28
C ASN A 228 -25.57 21.45 19.62
N PRO A 229 -25.55 20.38 20.44
CA PRO A 229 -24.36 19.71 20.99
C PRO A 229 -23.74 18.70 20.01
N ALA A 230 -22.42 18.55 20.01
CA ALA A 230 -21.70 17.63 19.12
C ALA A 230 -21.87 16.18 19.58
N PHE A 231 -21.76 15.97 20.89
CA PHE A 231 -22.09 14.71 21.55
C PHE A 231 -22.92 14.93 22.82
N ILE A 232 -23.59 13.87 23.25
CA ILE A 232 -24.32 13.80 24.51
C ILE A 232 -23.85 12.57 25.30
N MET A 233 -23.47 12.78 26.56
CA MET A 233 -23.12 11.73 27.50
C MET A 233 -23.98 11.87 28.77
N ASN A 234 -24.77 10.85 29.06
CA ASN A 234 -25.65 10.83 30.23
C ASN A 234 -25.02 10.12 31.44
N ALA A 235 -25.64 10.30 32.61
CA ALA A 235 -25.21 9.66 33.85
C ALA A 235 -25.14 8.12 33.74
N GLY A 236 -24.20 7.52 34.47
CA GLY A 236 -23.96 6.07 34.48
C GLY A 236 -23.08 5.55 33.35
N VAL A 237 -22.80 6.34 32.32
CA VAL A 237 -21.85 5.98 31.27
C VAL A 237 -20.41 5.96 31.81
N THR A 238 -19.61 4.98 31.41
CA THR A 238 -18.18 4.90 31.70
C THR A 238 -17.40 4.64 30.41
N LEU A 239 -16.49 5.55 30.05
CA LEU A 239 -15.54 5.37 28.96
C LEU A 239 -14.13 5.28 29.55
N ASN A 240 -13.56 4.08 29.58
CA ASN A 240 -12.13 3.88 29.80
C ASN A 240 -11.44 3.76 28.44
N ILE A 241 -11.03 4.88 27.87
CA ILE A 241 -10.43 4.99 26.54
C ILE A 241 -9.15 5.83 26.60
N ASP A 242 -8.35 5.89 25.53
CA ASP A 242 -7.21 6.81 25.47
C ASP A 242 -7.70 8.27 25.47
N LYS A 243 -8.58 8.60 24.51
CA LYS A 243 -9.13 9.96 24.36
C LYS A 243 -10.47 9.99 23.63
N LEU A 244 -11.38 10.84 24.09
CA LEU A 244 -12.54 11.31 23.32
C LEU A 244 -12.19 12.67 22.69
N CYS A 245 -11.88 12.66 21.40
CA CYS A 245 -11.54 13.85 20.60
C CYS A 245 -12.78 14.33 19.84
N VAL A 246 -13.23 15.56 20.12
CA VAL A 246 -14.45 16.14 19.53
C VAL A 246 -14.12 17.41 18.78
N ALA A 247 -14.53 17.52 17.51
CA ALA A 247 -14.25 18.69 16.69
C ALA A 247 -14.92 19.97 17.25
N GLY A 248 -16.18 19.86 17.68
CA GLY A 248 -16.93 20.96 18.29
C GLY A 248 -16.58 21.25 19.75
N SER A 249 -16.75 22.50 20.16
CA SER A 249 -16.60 22.93 21.55
C SER A 249 -17.84 22.69 22.42
N ASP A 250 -19.02 22.59 21.80
CA ASP A 250 -20.30 22.48 22.50
C ASP A 250 -20.75 21.02 22.64
N TYR A 251 -20.97 20.58 23.88
CA TYR A 251 -21.45 19.23 24.18
C TYR A 251 -22.31 19.21 25.45
N ILE A 252 -23.08 18.13 25.62
CA ILE A 252 -23.86 17.91 26.85
C ILE A 252 -23.27 16.70 27.58
N LYS A 253 -22.74 16.94 28.78
CA LYS A 253 -22.26 15.89 29.69
C LYS A 253 -23.05 15.92 31.00
N ASN A 254 -24.17 15.20 31.05
CA ASN A 254 -25.08 15.12 32.19
C ASN A 254 -24.63 14.06 33.22
N GLY A 255 -23.32 13.86 33.40
CA GLY A 255 -22.74 12.82 34.26
C GLY A 255 -21.76 11.91 33.50
N GLY A 256 -21.58 10.69 34.00
CA GLY A 256 -20.67 9.69 33.44
C GLY A 256 -19.19 9.99 33.62
N THR A 257 -18.34 9.03 33.32
CA THR A 257 -16.88 9.14 33.38
C THR A 257 -16.27 8.90 32.00
N VAL A 258 -15.21 9.65 31.69
CA VAL A 258 -14.39 9.49 30.49
C VAL A 258 -12.95 9.75 30.91
N THR A 259 -12.00 8.91 30.48
CA THR A 259 -10.59 9.03 30.86
C THR A 259 -10.01 10.38 30.47
N ASP A 260 -10.13 10.73 29.19
CA ASP A 260 -9.70 12.02 28.65
C ASP A 260 -10.73 12.51 27.62
N LEU A 261 -11.05 13.80 27.70
CA LEU A 261 -12.01 14.47 26.82
C LEU A 261 -11.37 15.77 26.32
N GLU A 262 -11.14 15.84 25.01
CA GLU A 262 -10.61 17.00 24.33
C GLU A 262 -11.68 17.58 23.38
N ALA A 263 -12.13 18.80 23.68
CA ALA A 263 -13.16 19.51 22.91
C ALA A 263 -12.94 21.03 23.03
N PRO A 264 -12.59 21.76 21.95
CA PRO A 264 -12.36 21.27 20.59
C PRO A 264 -11.05 20.49 20.45
N CYS A 265 -11.01 19.55 19.52
CA CYS A 265 -9.87 18.69 19.21
C CYS A 265 -9.67 18.59 17.68
N ALA A 266 -8.42 18.43 17.24
CA ALA A 266 -8.10 18.17 15.84
C ALA A 266 -8.42 16.72 15.45
N VAL A 267 -9.63 16.49 14.95
CA VAL A 267 -10.07 15.14 14.53
C VAL A 267 -9.30 14.65 13.29
N ALA A 268 -8.77 13.44 13.38
CA ALA A 268 -8.17 12.73 12.24
C ALA A 268 -9.22 12.43 11.15
N ASN A 269 -8.83 12.57 9.88
CA ASN A 269 -9.67 12.21 8.75
C ASN A 269 -9.93 10.71 8.67
N ASP A 270 -11.05 10.31 8.03
CA ASP A 270 -11.36 8.92 7.71
C ASP A 270 -10.26 8.32 6.80
N PRO A 271 -9.46 7.34 7.29
CA PRO A 271 -8.35 6.80 6.53
C PRO A 271 -8.80 5.84 5.41
N TYR A 272 -10.06 5.40 5.40
CA TYR A 272 -10.60 4.39 4.49
C TYR A 272 -11.39 4.98 3.31
N PHE A 273 -11.72 6.27 3.38
CA PHE A 273 -12.50 6.95 2.34
C PHE A 273 -11.89 6.76 0.94
N GLY A 274 -12.66 6.13 0.04
CA GLY A 274 -12.26 5.89 -1.35
C GLY A 274 -11.15 4.86 -1.56
N LYS A 275 -10.68 4.18 -0.49
CA LYS A 275 -9.58 3.20 -0.58
C LYS A 275 -10.04 1.75 -0.53
N LEU A 276 -11.30 1.49 -0.13
CA LEU A 276 -11.81 0.13 0.00
C LEU A 276 -12.13 -0.50 -1.38
N PRO A 277 -11.85 -1.79 -1.57
CA PRO A 277 -12.12 -2.50 -2.82
C PRO A 277 -13.63 -2.53 -3.12
N THR A 278 -14.03 -2.27 -4.36
CA THR A 278 -15.44 -2.40 -4.78
C THR A 278 -15.71 -3.81 -5.29
N PRO A 279 -16.59 -4.60 -4.65
CA PRO A 279 -16.90 -5.95 -5.12
C PRO A 279 -17.71 -5.94 -6.41
N THR A 280 -17.50 -6.98 -7.22
CA THR A 280 -18.45 -7.30 -8.29
C THR A 280 -19.65 -8.03 -7.68
N VAL A 281 -20.81 -7.38 -7.67
CA VAL A 281 -22.05 -7.97 -7.13
C VAL A 281 -22.74 -8.79 -8.21
N SER A 282 -22.99 -10.07 -7.92
CA SER A 282 -23.75 -10.95 -8.82
C SER A 282 -25.19 -10.45 -9.03
N SER A 283 -25.76 -10.70 -10.21
CA SER A 283 -27.19 -10.47 -10.45
C SER A 283 -28.08 -11.53 -9.81
N THR A 284 -27.55 -12.73 -9.53
CA THR A 284 -28.29 -13.87 -9.00
C THR A 284 -28.10 -14.04 -7.49
N CYS A 285 -29.19 -14.34 -6.79
CA CYS A 285 -29.16 -14.65 -5.36
C CYS A 285 -28.66 -16.09 -5.14
N THR A 286 -27.64 -16.25 -4.31
CA THR A 286 -27.18 -17.55 -3.76
C THR A 286 -28.12 -18.05 -2.68
N THR A 287 -28.74 -17.14 -1.93
CA THR A 287 -29.63 -17.46 -0.80
C THR A 287 -30.76 -16.44 -0.76
N SER A 288 -32.00 -16.90 -0.54
CA SER A 288 -33.18 -16.04 -0.39
C SER A 288 -34.32 -16.82 0.25
N GLY A 289 -35.37 -16.12 0.67
CA GLY A 289 -36.58 -16.73 1.21
C GLY A 289 -36.52 -17.03 2.70
N VAL A 290 -37.45 -17.84 3.18
CA VAL A 290 -37.67 -18.13 4.60
C VAL A 290 -37.09 -19.51 4.95
N TYR A 291 -36.29 -19.53 6.01
CA TYR A 291 -35.64 -20.71 6.56
C TYR A 291 -36.26 -21.10 7.89
N ASN A 292 -36.58 -22.38 8.03
CA ASN A 292 -37.06 -22.98 9.28
C ASN A 292 -35.94 -23.06 10.33
N PRO A 293 -36.28 -23.23 11.62
CA PRO A 293 -35.27 -23.41 12.66
C PRO A 293 -34.33 -24.57 12.37
N GLY A 294 -33.03 -24.37 12.58
CA GLY A 294 -32.01 -25.40 12.37
C GLY A 294 -30.62 -24.84 12.07
N SER A 295 -29.73 -25.70 11.59
CA SER A 295 -28.38 -25.32 11.17
C SER A 295 -28.34 -25.05 9.67
N HIS A 296 -27.90 -23.85 9.28
CA HIS A 296 -27.81 -23.41 7.90
C HIS A 296 -26.37 -22.99 7.59
N THR A 297 -25.80 -23.52 6.51
CA THR A 297 -24.48 -23.12 6.02
C THR A 297 -24.63 -22.31 4.74
N LEU A 298 -24.04 -21.12 4.71
CA LEU A 298 -24.09 -20.20 3.58
C LEU A 298 -22.71 -20.13 2.91
N SER A 299 -22.65 -20.43 1.62
CA SER A 299 -21.46 -20.22 0.79
C SER A 299 -21.30 -18.74 0.42
N PRO A 300 -20.07 -18.27 0.12
CA PRO A 300 -19.85 -16.92 -0.39
C PRO A 300 -20.71 -16.62 -1.60
N GLY A 301 -21.27 -15.43 -1.66
CA GLY A 301 -22.23 -15.06 -2.70
C GLY A 301 -23.18 -13.96 -2.28
N LYS A 302 -24.29 -13.84 -3.01
CA LYS A 302 -25.29 -12.80 -2.80
C LYS A 302 -26.50 -13.36 -2.04
N HIS A 303 -26.82 -12.79 -0.89
CA HIS A 303 -27.95 -13.18 -0.04
C HIS A 303 -29.04 -12.11 -0.14
N CYS A 304 -30.16 -12.46 -0.77
CA CYS A 304 -31.24 -11.53 -1.07
C CYS A 304 -32.35 -11.66 -0.03
N ALA A 305 -32.29 -10.79 0.98
CA ALA A 305 -33.24 -10.71 2.09
C ALA A 305 -33.69 -12.08 2.66
N PRO A 306 -32.77 -13.01 3.01
CA PRO A 306 -33.17 -14.26 3.65
C PRO A 306 -33.71 -14.00 5.06
N ILE A 307 -34.65 -14.83 5.49
CA ILE A 307 -35.28 -14.76 6.81
C ILE A 307 -35.04 -16.08 7.53
N PHE A 308 -34.32 -16.05 8.65
CA PHE A 308 -34.06 -17.21 9.50
C PHE A 308 -34.95 -17.15 10.73
N ASN A 309 -35.86 -18.12 10.85
CA ASN A 309 -36.81 -18.21 11.96
C ASN A 309 -36.35 -19.19 13.05
N GLY A 310 -36.76 -18.92 14.29
CA GLY A 310 -36.37 -19.69 15.46
C GLY A 310 -34.87 -19.64 15.75
N SER A 311 -34.43 -20.32 16.81
CA SER A 311 -33.04 -20.34 17.29
C SER A 311 -32.14 -21.15 16.36
N SER A 312 -31.81 -20.53 15.22
CA SER A 312 -31.01 -21.13 14.16
C SER A 312 -29.52 -20.93 14.40
N THR A 313 -28.70 -21.84 13.87
CA THR A 313 -27.26 -21.64 13.76
C THR A 313 -26.91 -21.36 12.30
N ILE A 314 -26.46 -20.15 12.00
CA ILE A 314 -26.13 -19.68 10.66
C ILE A 314 -24.61 -19.61 10.54
N THR A 315 -24.04 -20.50 9.74
CA THR A 315 -22.59 -20.55 9.50
C THR A 315 -22.26 -20.01 8.11
N PHE A 316 -21.51 -18.92 8.05
CA PHE A 316 -20.96 -18.38 6.82
C PHE A 316 -19.60 -19.01 6.56
N GLN A 317 -19.43 -19.61 5.39
CA GLN A 317 -18.13 -20.11 4.94
C GLN A 317 -17.19 -18.94 4.62
N PRO A 318 -15.86 -19.04 4.80
CA PRO A 318 -14.96 -17.92 4.55
C PRO A 318 -15.08 -17.34 3.14
N GLY A 319 -15.13 -16.00 3.02
CA GLY A 319 -15.24 -15.29 1.75
C GLY A 319 -16.11 -14.05 1.78
N LEU A 320 -16.45 -13.55 0.59
CA LEU A 320 -17.31 -12.38 0.40
C LEU A 320 -18.79 -12.78 0.44
N HIS A 321 -19.54 -12.15 1.35
CA HIS A 321 -20.98 -12.30 1.47
C HIS A 321 -21.66 -10.94 1.22
N VAL A 322 -22.34 -10.83 0.08
CA VAL A 322 -23.10 -9.63 -0.28
C VAL A 322 -24.50 -9.76 0.29
N ILE A 323 -24.84 -8.92 1.26
CA ILE A 323 -26.19 -8.85 1.84
C ILE A 323 -26.98 -7.83 1.02
N ASP A 324 -27.96 -8.26 0.25
CA ASP A 324 -28.82 -7.38 -0.58
C ASP A 324 -30.24 -7.38 -0.01
N GLY A 325 -30.66 -6.21 0.49
CA GLY A 325 -31.87 -6.06 1.31
C GLY A 325 -31.68 -6.52 2.76
N THR A 326 -32.78 -6.60 3.49
CA THR A 326 -32.74 -6.91 4.93
C THR A 326 -32.68 -8.42 5.17
N MET A 327 -31.52 -8.93 5.58
CA MET A 327 -31.40 -10.28 6.14
C MET A 327 -31.98 -10.27 7.56
N ILE A 328 -32.98 -11.11 7.83
CA ILE A 328 -33.63 -11.16 9.15
C ILE A 328 -33.18 -12.42 9.88
N VAL A 329 -32.69 -12.24 11.10
CA VAL A 329 -32.31 -13.32 12.02
C VAL A 329 -33.12 -13.19 13.30
N ASN A 330 -34.04 -14.13 13.51
CA ASN A 330 -34.95 -14.09 14.65
C ASN A 330 -34.45 -14.96 15.82
N SER A 331 -34.95 -14.68 17.02
CA SER A 331 -35.08 -15.63 18.14
C SER A 331 -33.81 -16.40 18.56
N GLY A 332 -32.87 -15.81 19.31
CA GLY A 332 -31.90 -16.65 20.04
C GLY A 332 -30.81 -17.27 19.15
N SER A 333 -30.70 -16.84 17.89
CA SER A 333 -29.87 -17.49 16.88
C SER A 333 -28.36 -17.28 17.14
N THR A 334 -27.54 -18.10 16.50
CA THR A 334 -26.08 -17.96 16.52
C THR A 334 -25.55 -17.73 15.10
N ILE A 335 -24.74 -16.70 14.90
CA ILE A 335 -24.02 -16.44 13.66
C ILE A 335 -22.53 -16.77 13.84
N ILE A 336 -22.00 -17.61 12.95
CA ILE A 336 -20.57 -17.96 12.90
C ILE A 336 -20.05 -17.54 11.53
N ALA A 337 -19.13 -16.57 11.48
CA ALA A 337 -18.65 -15.95 10.25
C ALA A 337 -17.14 -15.69 10.32
N ASN A 338 -16.34 -16.77 10.33
CA ASN A 338 -14.89 -16.66 10.43
C ASN A 338 -14.25 -16.44 9.06
N GLY A 339 -13.38 -15.43 8.94
CA GLY A 339 -12.75 -15.08 7.67
C GLY A 339 -13.74 -14.59 6.61
N VAL A 340 -14.72 -13.80 7.03
CA VAL A 340 -15.84 -13.33 6.19
C VAL A 340 -15.80 -11.81 6.04
N THR A 341 -16.11 -11.35 4.84
CA THR A 341 -16.44 -9.93 4.59
C THR A 341 -17.91 -9.83 4.22
N PHE A 342 -18.67 -9.07 5.01
CA PHE A 342 -20.02 -8.66 4.69
C PHE A 342 -20.00 -7.36 3.88
N TYR A 343 -20.61 -7.37 2.71
CA TYR A 343 -20.75 -6.19 1.87
C TYR A 343 -22.23 -5.80 1.71
N PHE A 344 -22.53 -4.52 1.95
CA PHE A 344 -23.86 -3.95 1.77
C PHE A 344 -23.88 -3.07 0.50
N PRO A 345 -24.61 -3.45 -0.56
CA PRO A 345 -24.61 -2.75 -1.83
C PRO A 345 -25.35 -1.39 -1.78
N ASP A 346 -26.20 -1.18 -0.77
CA ASP A 346 -26.96 0.05 -0.56
C ASP A 346 -27.36 0.27 0.91
N VAL A 347 -27.99 1.43 1.18
CA VAL A 347 -28.50 1.82 2.49
C VAL A 347 -29.77 1.08 2.95
N LYS A 348 -30.32 0.16 2.15
CA LYS A 348 -31.48 -0.67 2.53
C LYS A 348 -31.06 -2.08 2.96
N SER A 349 -29.80 -2.41 2.74
CA SER A 349 -29.23 -3.70 3.04
C SER A 349 -28.68 -3.73 4.46
N GLU A 350 -29.05 -4.73 5.26
CA GLU A 350 -28.61 -4.85 6.66
C GLU A 350 -28.79 -6.29 7.16
N ILE A 351 -28.11 -6.63 8.26
CA ILE A 351 -28.38 -7.84 9.03
C ILE A 351 -29.22 -7.43 10.25
N ARG A 352 -30.53 -7.64 10.17
CA ARG A 352 -31.47 -7.30 11.23
C ARG A 352 -31.66 -8.47 12.17
N VAL A 353 -31.50 -8.21 13.46
CA VAL A 353 -31.61 -9.19 14.52
C VAL A 353 -32.80 -8.87 15.42
N ASN A 354 -33.71 -9.82 15.60
CA ASN A 354 -34.93 -9.67 16.41
C ASN A 354 -34.93 -10.63 17.61
N GLY A 355 -33.94 -10.51 18.49
CA GLY A 355 -33.87 -11.24 19.78
C GLY A 355 -32.54 -11.96 20.01
N GLY A 356 -32.09 -11.95 21.27
CA GLY A 356 -30.75 -12.33 21.77
C GLY A 356 -29.91 -13.27 20.90
N LEU A 357 -29.10 -12.70 20.03
CA LEU A 357 -28.15 -13.35 19.13
C LEU A 357 -26.81 -13.60 19.83
N THR A 358 -26.09 -14.63 19.41
CA THR A 358 -24.63 -14.67 19.61
C THR A 358 -23.95 -14.60 18.25
N MET A 359 -23.03 -13.66 18.06
CA MET A 359 -22.29 -13.52 16.80
C MET A 359 -20.79 -13.64 17.04
N THR A 360 -20.14 -14.45 16.22
CA THR A 360 -18.69 -14.49 16.10
C THR A 360 -18.33 -14.24 14.65
N ALA A 361 -17.66 -13.13 14.37
CA ALA A 361 -17.34 -12.72 13.02
C ALA A 361 -15.94 -12.11 12.94
N THR A 362 -15.10 -12.67 12.09
CA THR A 362 -13.70 -12.23 11.92
C THR A 362 -13.41 -11.94 10.46
N ALA A 363 -12.71 -10.86 10.19
CA ALA A 363 -12.36 -10.48 8.83
C ALA A 363 -11.39 -11.49 8.18
N PRO A 364 -11.37 -11.60 6.83
CA PRO A 364 -10.41 -12.45 6.14
C PRO A 364 -8.97 -11.99 6.37
N LYS A 365 -8.04 -12.95 6.41
CA LYS A 365 -6.59 -12.69 6.41
C LYS A 365 -5.99 -12.60 4.99
N SER A 366 -6.81 -12.76 3.94
CA SER A 366 -6.40 -12.81 2.53
C SER A 366 -6.49 -11.45 1.83
N VAL A 367 -5.67 -11.24 0.79
CA VAL A 367 -5.32 -9.91 0.24
C VAL A 367 -6.51 -9.06 -0.24
N ALA A 368 -7.52 -9.64 -0.90
CA ALA A 368 -8.57 -8.85 -1.57
C ALA A 368 -9.51 -8.10 -0.59
N TYR A 369 -9.78 -8.67 0.58
CA TYR A 369 -10.64 -8.07 1.62
C TYR A 369 -9.98 -8.17 3.00
N LYS A 370 -8.64 -8.15 3.03
CA LYS A 370 -7.85 -8.36 4.25
C LYS A 370 -8.28 -7.38 5.32
N GLY A 371 -8.70 -7.89 6.49
CA GLY A 371 -9.07 -7.06 7.63
C GLY A 371 -10.38 -6.29 7.48
N ILE A 372 -11.18 -6.53 6.43
CA ILE A 372 -12.49 -5.89 6.25
C ILE A 372 -13.60 -6.86 6.68
N LEU A 373 -14.28 -6.56 7.78
CA LEU A 373 -15.38 -7.38 8.31
C LEU A 373 -16.72 -6.99 7.70
N MET A 374 -17.05 -5.70 7.75
CA MET A 374 -18.31 -5.17 7.24
C MET A 374 -18.06 -3.86 6.52
N TYR A 375 -18.57 -3.69 5.32
CA TYR A 375 -18.55 -2.38 4.68
C TYR A 375 -19.65 -2.21 3.65
N GLU A 376 -19.94 -0.97 3.30
CA GLU A 376 -21.00 -0.63 2.36
C GLU A 376 -20.50 0.17 1.15
N SER A 377 -21.33 0.17 0.11
CA SER A 377 -21.11 1.01 -1.07
C SER A 377 -21.14 2.50 -0.73
N THR A 378 -20.06 3.21 -1.06
CA THR A 378 -19.97 4.67 -0.89
C THR A 378 -20.41 5.46 -2.13
N ALA A 379 -20.56 4.80 -3.28
CA ALA A 379 -20.72 5.45 -4.60
C ALA A 379 -22.14 5.94 -4.91
N LYS A 380 -23.17 5.61 -4.11
CA LYS A 380 -24.58 5.79 -4.52
C LYS A 380 -25.52 6.46 -3.50
N MET A 381 -25.05 7.13 -2.45
CA MET A 381 -25.94 7.34 -1.28
C MET A 381 -25.95 8.79 -0.74
N ALA A 382 -26.95 9.56 -1.16
CA ALA A 382 -27.25 10.91 -0.64
C ALA A 382 -28.00 10.89 0.70
N ASN A 383 -28.61 9.76 1.08
CA ASN A 383 -29.45 9.64 2.28
C ASN A 383 -28.80 8.69 3.30
N LYS A 384 -28.60 9.19 4.52
CA LYS A 384 -28.17 8.40 5.68
C LYS A 384 -29.35 7.60 6.23
N THR A 385 -29.11 6.39 6.72
CA THR A 385 -30.18 5.51 7.22
C THR A 385 -29.78 4.87 8.54
N GLN A 386 -30.78 4.54 9.35
CA GLN A 386 -30.54 3.86 10.61
C GLN A 386 -30.14 2.40 10.38
N TYR A 387 -29.13 1.93 11.11
CA TYR A 387 -28.81 0.51 11.26
C TYR A 387 -28.73 0.19 12.74
N ILE A 388 -29.66 -0.64 13.21
CA ILE A 388 -29.75 -1.00 14.63
C ILE A 388 -29.09 -2.34 14.87
N PHE A 389 -28.04 -2.33 15.70
CA PHE A 389 -27.48 -3.52 16.30
C PHE A 389 -28.27 -3.79 17.58
N ASN A 390 -29.29 -4.64 17.42
CA ASN A 390 -30.18 -5.08 18.48
C ASN A 390 -29.86 -6.50 18.89
N GLY A 391 -29.92 -6.74 20.20
CA GLY A 391 -30.13 -8.06 20.77
C GLY A 391 -28.98 -9.02 20.53
N SER A 392 -27.86 -8.84 21.22
CA SER A 392 -26.93 -9.94 21.41
C SER A 392 -26.76 -10.30 22.89
N ASN A 393 -26.73 -11.60 23.15
CA ASN A 393 -26.23 -12.17 24.40
C ASN A 393 -24.68 -12.03 24.46
N GLY A 394 -24.04 -11.78 23.32
CA GLY A 394 -22.62 -11.46 23.17
C GLY A 394 -22.18 -11.43 21.71
N GLU A 395 -21.17 -10.62 21.40
CA GLU A 395 -20.58 -10.48 20.07
C GLU A 395 -19.05 -10.56 20.17
N HIS A 396 -18.44 -11.28 19.24
CA HIS A 396 -17.00 -11.23 19.00
C HIS A 396 -16.79 -10.77 17.56
N LEU A 397 -16.23 -9.58 17.40
CA LEU A 397 -16.01 -8.93 16.11
C LEU A 397 -14.51 -8.66 15.95
N GLU A 398 -13.95 -8.94 14.77
CA GLU A 398 -12.55 -8.66 14.46
C GLU A 398 -12.44 -8.06 13.05
N GLY A 399 -11.82 -6.88 12.94
CA GLY A 399 -11.58 -6.17 11.68
C GLY A 399 -12.37 -4.87 11.50
N LEU A 400 -12.30 -4.31 10.30
CA LEU A 400 -12.92 -3.03 9.94
C LEU A 400 -14.43 -3.16 9.72
N ILE A 401 -15.20 -2.30 10.39
CA ILE A 401 -16.62 -2.05 10.17
C ILE A 401 -16.76 -0.63 9.60
N TYR A 402 -16.94 -0.52 8.29
CA TYR A 402 -16.99 0.75 7.55
C TYR A 402 -18.39 1.03 6.99
N LEU A 403 -19.17 1.79 7.76
CA LEU A 403 -20.58 2.10 7.49
C LEU A 403 -20.83 3.63 7.52
N PRO A 404 -20.12 4.43 6.70
CA PRO A 404 -20.15 5.90 6.75
C PRO A 404 -21.50 6.52 6.37
N ASN A 405 -22.46 5.74 5.86
CA ASN A 405 -23.82 6.18 5.54
C ASN A 405 -24.85 5.71 6.57
N ARG A 406 -24.42 5.13 7.69
CA ARG A 406 -25.31 4.57 8.72
C ARG A 406 -25.31 5.38 9.99
N ASP A 407 -26.51 5.71 10.42
CA ASP A 407 -26.81 6.15 11.77
C ASP A 407 -26.97 4.91 12.63
N VAL A 408 -25.89 4.55 13.32
CA VAL A 408 -25.80 3.27 14.01
C VAL A 408 -26.32 3.40 15.43
N THR A 409 -27.17 2.46 15.84
CA THR A 409 -27.66 2.37 17.22
C THR A 409 -27.34 0.99 17.80
N TYR A 410 -26.56 0.97 18.87
CA TYR A 410 -26.31 -0.21 19.69
C TYR A 410 -27.25 -0.18 20.90
N ASN A 411 -28.25 -1.07 20.89
CA ASN A 411 -29.43 -1.01 21.74
C ASN A 411 -29.54 -2.19 22.73
N SER A 412 -28.41 -2.77 23.13
CA SER A 412 -28.40 -3.97 23.97
C SER A 412 -27.15 -4.04 24.84
N THR A 413 -27.23 -4.87 25.88
CA THR A 413 -26.08 -5.34 26.68
C THR A 413 -25.21 -6.27 25.83
N THR A 414 -24.76 -5.74 24.71
CA THR A 414 -23.82 -6.38 23.80
C THR A 414 -22.52 -6.46 24.56
N ASN A 415 -22.15 -7.67 25.00
CA ASN A 415 -20.80 -7.95 25.42
C ASN A 415 -19.97 -8.07 24.15
N VAL A 416 -19.52 -6.93 23.64
CA VAL A 416 -18.66 -6.90 22.45
C VAL A 416 -17.24 -7.09 22.94
N ASN A 417 -16.65 -8.24 22.63
CA ASN A 417 -15.21 -8.40 22.68
C ASN A 417 -14.70 -8.15 21.27
N ALA A 418 -14.22 -6.95 21.03
CA ALA A 418 -13.70 -6.54 19.75
C ALA A 418 -12.17 -6.55 19.82
N ASN A 419 -11.55 -7.49 19.12
CA ASN A 419 -10.10 -7.45 18.93
C ASN A 419 -9.85 -6.77 17.59
N ASP A 420 -8.83 -5.92 17.47
CA ASP A 420 -8.39 -5.42 16.16
C ASP A 420 -9.50 -4.76 15.32
N THR A 421 -10.43 -4.09 16.01
CA THR A 421 -11.66 -3.56 15.40
C THR A 421 -11.56 -2.06 15.23
N THR A 422 -11.82 -1.60 14.00
CA THR A 422 -12.05 -0.19 13.71
C THR A 422 -13.48 0.01 13.24
N LEU A 423 -14.19 0.98 13.81
CA LEU A 423 -15.56 1.32 13.47
C LEU A 423 -15.61 2.72 12.86
N VAL A 424 -16.21 2.84 11.68
CA VAL A 424 -16.46 4.12 11.01
C VAL A 424 -17.94 4.21 10.67
N VAL A 425 -18.64 5.21 11.22
CA VAL A 425 -20.09 5.37 11.09
C VAL A 425 -20.49 6.83 10.86
N ASN A 426 -21.71 7.08 10.40
CA ASN A 426 -22.22 8.45 10.27
C ASN A 426 -22.52 9.06 11.65
N THR A 427 -23.49 8.50 12.36
CA THR A 427 -23.78 8.82 13.76
C THR A 427 -23.80 7.54 14.58
N MET A 428 -23.66 7.69 15.90
CA MET A 428 -23.58 6.57 16.81
C MET A 428 -24.39 6.82 18.08
N ILE A 429 -25.28 5.89 18.41
CA ILE A 429 -26.01 5.85 19.67
C ILE A 429 -25.63 4.55 20.39
N ILE A 430 -25.20 4.65 21.65
CA ILE A 430 -24.86 3.50 22.49
C ILE A 430 -25.74 3.53 23.73
N ASN A 431 -26.62 2.53 23.85
CA ASN A 431 -27.53 2.33 24.97
C ASN A 431 -27.18 1.04 25.71
N SER A 432 -26.75 1.14 26.97
CA SER A 432 -26.52 -0.02 27.86
C SER A 432 -25.53 -1.07 27.35
N ALA A 433 -24.61 -0.71 26.46
CA ALA A 433 -23.62 -1.63 25.91
C ALA A 433 -22.45 -1.88 26.89
N ASN A 434 -21.82 -3.06 26.82
CA ASN A 434 -20.66 -3.43 27.63
C ASN A 434 -19.52 -3.87 26.70
N TRP A 435 -18.68 -2.93 26.30
CA TRP A 435 -17.69 -3.15 25.27
C TRP A 435 -16.30 -3.27 25.85
N LYS A 436 -15.61 -4.33 25.45
CA LYS A 436 -14.17 -4.47 25.64
C LYS A 436 -13.53 -4.49 24.26
N ILE A 437 -12.77 -3.45 23.95
CA ILE A 437 -12.02 -3.37 22.70
C ILE A 437 -10.54 -3.51 23.05
N ASP A 438 -9.99 -4.67 22.71
CA ASP A 438 -8.56 -4.93 22.82
C ASP A 438 -7.98 -4.75 21.42
N ASN A 439 -7.62 -3.51 21.06
CA ASN A 439 -6.90 -3.23 19.84
C ASN A 439 -5.43 -3.01 20.22
N PRO A 440 -4.63 -4.08 20.42
CA PRO A 440 -3.19 -3.87 20.47
C PRO A 440 -2.85 -3.10 19.20
N SER A 441 -2.08 -2.04 19.32
CA SER A 441 -1.57 -1.17 18.25
C SER A 441 -0.99 -1.87 16.98
N SER A 442 -1.08 -3.20 16.88
CA SER A 442 -0.61 -4.10 15.85
C SER A 442 -1.58 -4.42 14.69
N SER A 443 -2.88 -4.15 14.76
CA SER A 443 -3.79 -4.87 13.83
C SER A 443 -5.00 -4.06 13.36
N GLY A 444 -4.83 -3.48 12.16
CA GLY A 444 -5.90 -2.84 11.42
C GLY A 444 -5.63 -1.36 11.22
N GLY A 445 -4.79 -1.05 10.23
CA GLY A 445 -4.65 0.32 9.72
C GLY A 445 -4.40 1.35 10.81
N SER A 446 -3.46 1.08 11.73
CA SER A 446 -2.86 2.15 12.51
C SER A 446 -2.33 3.16 11.49
N SER A 447 -3.09 4.23 11.31
CA SER A 447 -2.63 5.43 10.65
C SER A 447 -1.63 6.07 11.60
N THR A 448 -0.49 5.41 11.81
CA THR A 448 0.74 6.16 12.01
C THR A 448 0.79 7.06 10.80
N VAL A 449 0.60 8.37 11.01
CA VAL A 449 0.72 9.35 9.94
C VAL A 449 2.19 9.36 9.57
N VAL A 450 2.57 8.43 8.70
CA VAL A 450 3.94 8.32 8.25
C VAL A 450 4.13 9.32 7.13
N ARG A 451 4.98 10.31 7.35
CA ARG A 451 5.34 11.29 6.33
C ARG A 451 6.84 11.32 6.18
N LEU A 452 7.28 11.27 4.91
CA LEU A 452 8.67 11.57 4.57
C LEU A 452 8.93 13.05 4.83
N LYS A 453 9.91 13.32 5.68
CA LYS A 453 10.48 14.64 5.88
C LYS A 453 11.57 14.79 4.79
N ARG A 454 11.24 15.53 3.74
CA ARG A 454 12.19 15.91 2.70
C ARG A 454 12.99 17.14 3.09
#